data_AF-A0A9D6CAD9-F1
#
_entry.id   AF-A0A9D6CAD9-F1
#
_cell.length_a   1.000
_cell.length_b   1.000
_cell.length_c   1.000
_cell.angle_alpha   90.00
_cell.angle_beta   90.00
_cell.angle_gamma   90.00
#
_symmetry.space_group_name_H-M   'P 1'
#
loop_
_entity.id
_entity.type
_entity.pdbx_description
1 polymer ?
#
loop_
_entity_poly.entity_id
_entity_poly.type
_entity_poly.pdbx_seq_one_letter_code
_entity_poly.pdbx_strand_id
1 'polypeptide(L)'
;MYRQGDVLLVPYSGVPAEAQPEPVQNGRVVLAEGERTGHAHTMLADRVAFFREDGAGRGGYLRVDGLDPVALSHEEHATVQVPPGNYRVIQQREYLPRSGPRRVSD
;
A
#
# COMPACT_ATOMS: atom_id res chain seq x y z
N MET A 1 -8.85 8.04 -6.11
CA MET A 1 -7.55 7.52 -5.62
C MET A 1 -7.38 7.95 -4.17
N TYR A 2 -6.70 7.15 -3.36
CA TYR A 2 -6.51 7.41 -1.93
C TYR A 2 -5.02 7.28 -1.59
N ARG A 3 -4.46 8.17 -0.79
CA ARG A 3 -3.04 8.18 -0.45
C ARG A 3 -2.84 8.26 1.06
N GLN A 4 -1.95 7.43 1.58
CA GLN A 4 -1.46 7.52 2.95
C GLN A 4 0.05 7.28 2.93
N GLY A 5 0.84 8.29 3.29
CA GLY A 5 2.30 8.18 3.23
C GLY A 5 2.80 7.83 1.83
N ASP A 6 3.56 6.74 1.76
CA ASP A 6 4.10 6.16 0.54
C ASP A 6 3.14 5.19 -0.16
N VAL A 7 1.96 4.91 0.41
CA VAL A 7 0.93 4.06 -0.20
C VAL A 7 -0.08 4.88 -1.00
N LEU A 8 -0.23 4.53 -2.28
CA LEU A 8 -1.27 5.04 -3.17
C LEU A 8 -2.21 3.91 -3.61
N LEU A 9 -3.50 4.08 -3.38
CA LEU A 9 -4.58 3.21 -3.86
C LEU A 9 -5.25 3.84 -5.07
N VAL A 10 -5.16 3.16 -6.21
CA VAL A 10 -5.78 3.58 -7.47
C VAL A 10 -6.91 2.60 -7.80
N PRO A 11 -8.16 3.05 -8.04
CA PRO A 11 -9.23 2.15 -8.46
C PRO A 11 -8.81 1.29 -9.66
N TYR A 12 -9.15 0.02 -9.63
CA TYR A 12 -8.75 -0.95 -10.65
C TYR A 12 -9.92 -1.87 -10.99
N SER A 13 -9.94 -2.45 -12.18
CA SER A 13 -11.10 -3.22 -12.67
C SER A 13 -11.26 -4.57 -11.97
N GLY A 14 -10.19 -5.18 -11.45
CA GLY A 14 -10.26 -6.45 -10.73
C GLY A 14 -8.90 -6.98 -10.30
N VAL A 15 -8.88 -7.89 -9.33
CA VAL A 15 -7.65 -8.57 -8.91
C VAL A 15 -7.30 -9.65 -9.95
N PRO A 16 -6.09 -9.64 -10.56
CA PRO A 16 -5.67 -10.68 -11.50
C PRO A 16 -5.63 -12.07 -10.84
N ALA A 17 -5.91 -13.12 -11.62
CA ALA A 17 -6.00 -14.49 -11.09
C ALA A 17 -4.63 -15.05 -10.67
N GLU A 18 -3.56 -14.55 -11.28
CA GLU A 18 -2.17 -14.86 -11.00
C GLU A 18 -1.63 -14.14 -9.75
N ALA A 19 -2.35 -13.14 -9.23
CA ALA A 19 -1.94 -12.41 -8.05
C ALA A 19 -1.98 -13.31 -6.80
N GLN A 20 -0.91 -13.27 -6.01
CA GLN A 20 -0.73 -14.17 -4.88
C GLN A 20 -1.28 -13.52 -3.60
N PRO A 21 -2.17 -14.18 -2.84
CA PRO A 21 -2.72 -13.60 -1.62
C PRO A 21 -1.63 -13.39 -0.57
N GLU A 22 -1.64 -12.22 0.06
CA GLU A 22 -0.79 -11.92 1.21
C GLU A 22 -1.45 -12.42 2.50
N PRO A 23 -0.72 -13.13 3.38
CA PRO A 23 -1.27 -13.63 4.62
C PRO A 23 -1.69 -12.48 5.55
N VAL A 24 -2.81 -12.69 6.23
CA VAL A 24 -3.26 -11.83 7.32
C VAL A 24 -2.35 -12.01 8.52
N GLN A 25 -1.94 -10.90 9.14
CA GLN A 25 -1.09 -10.87 10.31
C GLN A 25 -1.88 -10.26 11.47
N ASN A 26 -2.15 -11.04 12.52
CA ASN A 26 -2.85 -10.58 13.72
C ASN A 26 -4.19 -9.85 13.43
N GLY A 27 -4.99 -10.38 12.50
CA GLY A 27 -6.27 -9.80 12.09
C GLY A 27 -6.16 -8.58 11.16
N ARG A 28 -4.96 -8.27 10.67
CA ARG A 28 -4.70 -7.14 9.77
C ARG A 28 -4.07 -7.59 8.46
N VAL A 29 -4.37 -6.86 7.39
CA VAL A 29 -3.57 -6.89 6.16
C VAL A 29 -2.51 -5.79 6.22
N VAL A 30 -1.29 -6.09 5.78
CA VAL A 30 -0.18 -5.14 5.71
C VAL A 30 0.08 -4.81 4.25
N LEU A 31 -0.22 -3.58 3.82
CA LEU A 31 -0.05 -3.16 2.42
C LEU A 31 1.43 -2.87 2.12
N ALA A 32 2.08 -2.20 3.06
CA ALA A 32 3.49 -1.83 3.04
C ALA A 32 4.01 -1.65 4.47
N GLU A 33 5.27 -2.02 4.69
CA GLU A 33 6.05 -1.54 5.83
C GLU A 33 6.37 -0.06 5.58
N GLY A 34 6.17 0.78 6.60
CA GLY A 34 6.44 2.21 6.55
C GLY A 34 7.95 2.52 6.50
N GLU A 35 8.27 3.80 6.34
CA GLU A 35 9.65 4.29 6.21
C GLU A 35 10.50 4.05 7.47
N ARG A 36 9.85 3.93 8.64
CA ARG A 36 10.47 3.59 9.91
C ARG A 36 10.21 2.13 10.26
N THR A 37 11.26 1.45 10.71
CA THR A 37 11.17 0.05 11.15
C THR A 37 10.08 -0.13 12.19
N GLY A 38 9.13 -1.02 11.92
CA GLY A 38 8.02 -1.36 12.82
C GLY A 38 6.75 -0.54 12.63
N HIS A 39 6.71 0.37 11.66
CA HIS A 39 5.50 1.07 11.24
C HIS A 39 4.91 0.39 10.00
N ALA A 40 3.59 0.40 9.85
CA ALA A 40 2.95 -0.32 8.76
C ALA A 40 1.63 0.30 8.32
N HIS A 41 1.41 0.27 7.01
CA HIS A 41 0.14 0.63 6.40
C HIS A 41 -0.81 -0.56 6.49
N THR A 42 -1.80 -0.49 7.37
CA THR A 42 -2.66 -1.63 7.71
C THR A 42 -4.14 -1.36 7.59
N MET A 43 -4.90 -2.43 7.30
CA MET A 43 -6.36 -2.45 7.32
C MET A 43 -6.86 -3.70 8.07
N LEU A 44 -8.05 -3.66 8.65
CA LEU A 44 -8.66 -4.85 9.28
C LEU A 44 -9.03 -5.88 8.21
N ALA A 45 -8.73 -7.16 8.47
CA ALA A 45 -8.83 -8.21 7.47
C ALA A 45 -10.26 -8.70 7.19
N ASP A 46 -11.23 -8.36 8.04
CA ASP A 46 -12.62 -8.88 7.96
C ASP A 46 -13.27 -8.72 6.57
N ARG A 47 -12.94 -7.63 5.86
CA ARG A 47 -13.47 -7.31 4.53
C ARG A 47 -12.39 -6.89 3.55
N VAL A 48 -11.12 -7.18 3.84
CA VAL A 48 -10.00 -6.71 3.04
C VAL A 48 -9.08 -7.87 2.71
N ALA A 49 -8.85 -8.06 1.42
CA ALA A 49 -7.87 -9.01 0.92
C ALA A 49 -6.81 -8.27 0.10
N PHE A 50 -5.55 -8.61 0.34
CA PHE A 50 -4.42 -8.03 -0.36
C PHE A 50 -3.64 -9.11 -1.09
N PHE A 51 -3.14 -8.77 -2.28
CA PHE A 51 -2.49 -9.71 -3.19
C PHE A 51 -1.25 -9.07 -3.79
N ARG A 52 -0.12 -9.77 -3.86
CA ARG A 52 1.08 -9.31 -4.59
C ARG A 52 1.00 -9.69 -6.06
N GLU A 53 1.67 -8.90 -6.88
CA GLU A 53 2.17 -9.39 -8.16
C GLU A 53 3.28 -10.41 -7.91
N ASP A 54 3.08 -11.62 -8.45
CA ASP A 54 4.04 -12.70 -8.75
C ASP A 54 5.35 -12.84 -7.93
N GLY A 55 5.35 -12.40 -6.67
CA GLY A 55 6.30 -12.80 -5.62
C GLY A 55 7.51 -11.88 -5.36
N ALA A 56 7.67 -10.74 -6.05
CA ALA A 56 8.83 -9.87 -5.82
C ALA A 56 8.60 -8.35 -5.90
N GLY A 57 7.37 -7.90 -6.18
CA GLY A 57 7.06 -6.48 -6.39
C GLY A 57 6.76 -5.70 -5.10
N ARG A 58 7.06 -4.39 -5.12
CA ARG A 58 6.48 -3.43 -4.17
C ARG A 58 5.09 -3.04 -4.67
N GLY A 59 4.07 -3.19 -3.83
CA GLY A 59 2.68 -2.96 -4.21
C GLY A 59 1.90 -4.25 -4.45
N GLY A 60 0.79 -4.17 -5.17
CA GLY A 60 -0.12 -5.30 -5.34
C GLY A 60 -1.53 -4.88 -5.72
N TYR A 61 -2.51 -5.73 -5.38
CA TYR A 61 -3.92 -5.51 -5.60
C TYR A 61 -4.67 -5.65 -4.28
N LEU A 62 -5.61 -4.76 -4.03
CA LEU A 62 -6.44 -4.74 -2.84
C LEU A 62 -7.89 -4.95 -3.26
N ARG A 63 -8.60 -5.82 -2.55
CA ARG A 63 -10.06 -5.92 -2.61
C ARG A 63 -10.63 -5.51 -1.26
N VAL A 64 -11.60 -4.60 -1.30
CA VAL A 64 -12.40 -4.19 -0.14
C VAL A 64 -13.84 -4.58 -0.40
N ASP A 65 -14.35 -5.51 0.40
CA ASP A 65 -15.69 -6.09 0.27
C ASP A 65 -16.72 -5.36 1.18
N GLY A 66 -18.02 -5.54 0.89
CA GLY A 66 -19.12 -4.95 1.66
C GLY A 66 -19.63 -3.61 1.13
N LEU A 67 -20.29 -2.83 1.99
CA LEU A 67 -20.95 -1.55 1.63
C LEU A 67 -20.26 -0.33 2.25
N ASP A 68 -19.69 -0.49 3.43
CA ASP A 68 -19.09 0.63 4.17
C ASP A 68 -17.57 0.73 3.94
N PRO A 69 -16.99 1.94 3.97
CA PRO A 69 -15.54 2.12 3.93
C PRO A 69 -14.80 1.34 5.02
N VAL A 70 -13.55 1.00 4.75
CA VAL A 70 -12.62 0.39 5.71
C VAL A 70 -11.43 1.34 5.93
N ALA A 71 -11.02 1.45 7.20
CA ALA A 71 -9.91 2.31 7.60
C ALA A 71 -8.55 1.73 7.15
N LEU A 72 -7.81 2.55 6.41
CA LEU A 72 -6.37 2.41 6.19
C LEU A 72 -5.65 3.27 7.21
N SER A 73 -4.81 2.65 8.04
CA SER A 73 -4.14 3.30 9.18
C SER A 73 -2.64 3.07 9.13
N HIS A 74 -1.90 4.06 9.63
CA HIS A 74 -0.47 4.04 9.84
C HIS A 74 -0.17 4.89 11.08
N GLU A 75 0.88 4.57 11.83
CA GLU A 75 1.20 5.19 13.12
C GLU A 75 1.45 6.71 13.03
N GLU A 76 1.87 7.19 11.86
CA GLU A 76 2.28 8.60 11.63
C GLU A 76 1.32 9.39 10.75
N HIS A 77 0.33 8.74 10.15
CA HIS A 77 -0.54 9.36 9.18
C HIS A 77 -1.99 9.30 9.63
N ALA A 78 -2.75 10.33 9.24
CA ALA A 78 -4.19 10.29 9.44
C ALA A 78 -4.80 9.06 8.75
N THR A 79 -5.79 8.47 9.43
CA THR A 79 -6.56 7.36 8.86
C THR A 79 -7.27 7.80 7.58
N VAL A 80 -7.22 6.95 6.57
CA VAL A 80 -7.91 7.14 5.29
C VAL A 80 -9.06 6.14 5.20
N GLN A 81 -10.28 6.63 4.93
CA GLN A 81 -11.45 5.78 4.72
C GLN A 81 -11.49 5.33 3.26
N VAL A 82 -11.35 4.02 3.02
CA VAL A 82 -11.30 3.42 1.68
C VAL A 82 -12.64 2.73 1.39
N PRO A 83 -13.44 3.21 0.44
CA PRO A 83 -14.71 2.57 0.07
C PRO A 83 -14.51 1.17 -0.51
N PRO A 84 -15.57 0.32 -0.50
CA PRO A 84 -15.55 -0.96 -1.19
C PRO A 84 -15.16 -0.85 -2.66
N GLY A 85 -14.44 -1.85 -3.15
CA GLY A 85 -13.94 -1.90 -4.53
C GLY A 85 -12.59 -2.57 -4.66
N ASN A 86 -12.11 -2.62 -5.90
CA ASN A 86 -10.78 -3.14 -6.24
C ASN A 86 -9.82 -1.98 -6.48
N TYR A 87 -8.59 -2.12 -5.98
CA TYR A 87 -7.55 -1.12 -6.11
C TYR A 87 -6.22 -1.74 -6.49
N ARG A 88 -5.46 -1.02 -7.30
CA ARG A 88 -4.03 -1.19 -7.44
C ARG A 88 -3.34 -0.48 -6.27
N VAL A 89 -2.50 -1.21 -5.55
CA VAL A 89 -1.64 -0.68 -4.50
C VAL A 89 -0.28 -0.34 -5.11
N ILE A 90 0.10 0.92 -5.04
CA ILE A 90 1.39 1.42 -5.51
C ILE A 90 2.14 1.93 -4.29
N GLN A 91 3.30 1.34 -4.00
CA GLN A 91 4.23 1.91 -3.02
C GLN A 91 5.16 2.90 -3.73
N GLN A 92 5.05 4.17 -3.38
CA GLN A 92 5.87 5.25 -3.89
C GLN A 92 7.25 5.19 -3.22
N ARG A 93 8.32 5.51 -3.94
CA ARG A 93 9.64 5.67 -3.32
C ARG A 93 9.84 7.12 -2.93
N GLU A 94 10.47 7.35 -1.79
CA GLU A 94 11.19 8.60 -1.56
C GLU A 94 12.26 8.75 -2.65
N TYR A 95 12.21 9.86 -3.38
CA TYR A 95 13.26 10.20 -4.34
C TYR A 95 14.51 10.54 -3.53
N LEU A 96 15.46 9.61 -3.42
CA LEU A 96 16.83 9.99 -3.06
C LEU A 96 17.38 10.76 -4.26
N PRO A 97 17.57 12.10 -4.20
CA PRO A 97 18.29 12.78 -5.25
C PRO A 97 19.67 12.14 -5.31
N ARG A 98 20.00 11.52 -6.45
CA ARG A 98 21.39 11.16 -6.74
C ARG A 98 22.22 12.40 -6.47
N SER A 99 23.21 12.26 -5.61
CA SER A 99 24.10 13.31 -5.12
C SER A 99 24.35 14.39 -6.17
N GLY A 100 24.07 15.64 -5.78
CA GLY A 100 24.32 16.84 -6.57
C GLY A 100 25.82 17.05 -6.89
N PRO A 101 26.12 18.08 -7.70
CA PRO A 101 27.12 18.05 -8.76
C PRO A 101 28.58 17.95 -8.27
N ARG A 102 29.42 17.37 -9.15
CA ARG A 102 30.89 17.39 -9.05
C ARG A 102 31.38 18.83 -8.92
N ARG A 103 32.35 19.06 -8.02
CA ARG A 103 33.08 20.33 -7.90
C ARG A 103 33.59 20.75 -9.28
N VAL A 104 33.18 21.93 -9.72
CA VAL A 104 33.90 22.67 -10.76
C VAL A 104 35.08 23.33 -10.05
N SER A 105 36.29 23.03 -10.49
CA SER A 105 37.51 23.68 -10.00
C SER A 105 37.54 25.15 -10.39
N ASP A 106 38.17 25.92 -9.50
CA ASP A 106 38.44 27.37 -9.48
C ASP A 106 38.70 28.04 -10.83
#